data_AF-A0A1H2BPD9-F1
#
_entry.id   AF-A0A1H2BPD9-F1
#
_cell.length_a   1.000
_cell.length_b   1.000
_cell.length_c   1.000
_cell.angle_alpha   90.00
_cell.angle_beta   90.00
_cell.angle_gamma   90.00
#
_symmetry.space_group_name_H-M   'P 1'
#
loop_
_entity.id
_entity.type
_entity.pdbx_description
1 polymer ?
#
loop_
_entity_poly.entity_id
_entity_poly.type
_entity_poly.pdbx_seq_one_letter_code
_entity_poly.pdbx_strand_id
1 'polypeptide(L)'
;MNIIDYLIIAVFLAAAMVLAFAVSRFRNARWLGLGLAVLAVGLAVFQYGPWETSPTLKVLEKTATAEDAVSAIYALYGGIDTESARYLGTRSGSKVFVATRDANGEEIICLLIEAGDAQGPPMAGCAGMVSAHDPIVTMSDQAGRELTLVPDQYDTNELQAAGWTKISDNLFRGRQ
;
A
#
# COMPACT_ATOMS: atom_id res chain seq x y z
N MET A 1 -3.36 -25.88 -12.60
CA MET A 1 -3.03 -25.07 -13.79
C MET A 1 -4.20 -24.13 -14.02
N ASN A 2 -4.01 -22.85 -13.73
CA ASN A 2 -5.08 -21.84 -13.68
C ASN A 2 -5.45 -21.37 -15.09
N ILE A 3 -6.65 -20.80 -15.24
CA ILE A 3 -7.13 -20.26 -16.53
C ILE A 3 -6.18 -19.20 -17.14
N ILE A 4 -5.43 -18.51 -16.28
CA ILE A 4 -4.39 -17.54 -16.62
C ILE A 4 -3.22 -18.22 -17.36
N ASP A 5 -2.81 -19.43 -16.94
CA ASP A 5 -1.73 -20.18 -17.58
C ASP A 5 -2.09 -20.55 -19.04
N TYR A 6 -3.35 -20.91 -19.28
CA TYR A 6 -3.85 -21.23 -20.62
C TYR A 6 -3.91 -20.01 -21.54
N LEU A 7 -4.31 -18.84 -21.02
CA LEU A 7 -4.32 -17.59 -21.77
C LEU A 7 -2.90 -17.18 -22.16
N ILE A 8 -1.93 -17.33 -21.26
CA ILE A 8 -0.52 -17.05 -21.52
C ILE A 8 -0.01 -17.95 -22.64
N ILE A 9 -0.21 -19.27 -22.53
CA ILE A 9 0.24 -20.23 -23.55
C ILE A 9 -0.42 -19.95 -24.92
N ALA A 10 -1.71 -19.63 -24.95
CA ALA A 10 -2.42 -19.33 -26.19
C ALA A 10 -1.88 -18.09 -26.90
N VAL A 11 -1.54 -17.03 -26.14
CA VAL A 11 -0.92 -15.82 -26.68
C VAL A 11 0.46 -16.10 -27.26
N PHE A 12 1.29 -16.91 -26.57
CA PHE A 12 2.61 -17.30 -27.08
C PHE A 12 2.52 -18.13 -28.36
N LEU A 13 1.59 -19.07 -28.43
CA LEU A 13 1.38 -19.89 -29.64
C LEU A 13 0.87 -19.05 -30.82
N ALA A 14 -0.05 -18.12 -30.57
CA ALA A 14 -0.54 -17.21 -31.60
C ALA A 14 0.58 -16.29 -32.13
N ALA A 15 1.40 -15.71 -31.24
CA ALA A 15 2.53 -14.87 -31.61
C ALA A 15 3.58 -15.65 -32.41
N ALA A 16 3.88 -16.89 -32.01
CA ALA A 16 4.81 -17.76 -32.72
C ALA A 16 4.32 -18.12 -34.14
N MET A 17 3.02 -18.40 -34.30
CA MET A 17 2.42 -18.67 -35.61
C MET A 17 2.46 -17.44 -36.52
N VAL A 18 2.16 -16.24 -36.00
CA VAL A 18 2.23 -14.99 -36.76
C VAL A 18 3.67 -14.67 -37.19
N LEU A 19 4.65 -14.90 -36.31
CA LEU A 19 6.08 -14.77 -36.61
C LEU A 19 6.53 -15.74 -37.71
N ALA A 20 6.17 -17.02 -37.60
CA ALA A 20 6.50 -18.02 -38.61
C ALA A 20 5.88 -17.67 -39.97
N PHE A 21 4.62 -17.23 -39.98
CA PHE A 21 3.93 -16.79 -41.19
C PHE A 21 4.59 -15.56 -41.82
N ALA A 22 4.94 -14.55 -41.03
CA ALA A 22 5.61 -13.33 -41.51
C ALA A 22 7.01 -13.63 -42.07
N VAL A 23 7.78 -14.50 -41.42
CA VAL A 23 9.10 -14.96 -41.91
C VAL A 23 8.97 -15.74 -43.21
N SER A 24 7.94 -16.59 -43.34
CA SER A 24 7.71 -17.36 -44.57
C SER A 24 7.32 -16.48 -45.77
N ARG A 25 6.68 -15.34 -45.53
CA ARG A 25 6.09 -14.49 -46.58
C ARG A 25 7.00 -13.35 -47.04
N PHE A 26 7.91 -12.86 -46.19
CA PHE A 26 8.79 -11.75 -46.53
C PHE A 26 10.25 -12.21 -46.71
N ARG A 27 10.65 -12.49 -47.96
CA ARG A 27 12.02 -12.94 -48.34
C ARG A 27 13.11 -11.86 -48.23
N ASN A 28 12.78 -10.67 -47.71
CA ASN A 28 13.70 -9.54 -47.55
C ASN A 28 14.14 -9.40 -46.09
N ALA A 29 15.25 -10.05 -45.77
CA ALA A 29 15.83 -10.18 -44.42
C ALA A 29 16.04 -8.85 -43.65
N ARG A 30 16.08 -7.71 -44.35
CA ARG A 30 16.34 -6.38 -43.74
C ARG A 30 15.15 -5.81 -42.98
N TRP A 31 13.92 -6.14 -43.38
CA TRP A 31 12.70 -5.63 -42.71
C TRP A 31 12.26 -6.54 -41.54
N LEU A 32 12.59 -7.83 -41.61
CA LEU A 32 12.35 -8.80 -40.53
C LEU A 32 13.17 -8.51 -39.28
N GLY A 33 14.44 -8.11 -39.42
CA GLY A 33 15.31 -7.78 -38.28
C GLY A 33 14.82 -6.57 -37.48
N LEU A 34 14.27 -5.56 -38.16
CA LEU A 34 13.77 -4.34 -37.55
C LEU A 34 12.45 -4.58 -36.79
N GLY A 35 11.55 -5.39 -37.37
CA GLY A 35 10.31 -5.81 -36.70
C GLY A 35 10.56 -6.67 -35.46
N LEU A 36 11.49 -7.63 -35.53
CA LEU A 36 11.89 -8.47 -34.39
C LEU A 36 12.52 -7.66 -33.25
N ALA A 37 13.33 -6.66 -33.56
CA ALA A 37 13.95 -5.80 -32.55
C ALA A 37 12.91 -4.96 -31.80
N VAL A 38 11.93 -4.36 -32.50
CA VAL A 38 10.86 -3.58 -31.86
C VAL A 38 9.96 -4.47 -31.00
N LEU A 39 9.66 -5.69 -31.46
CA LEU A 39 8.81 -6.63 -30.73
C LEU A 39 9.52 -7.18 -29.48
N ALA A 40 10.84 -7.42 -29.55
CA ALA A 40 11.66 -7.82 -28.41
C ALA A 40 11.77 -6.71 -27.35
N VAL A 41 11.96 -5.45 -27.76
CA VAL A 41 11.97 -4.31 -26.83
C VAL A 41 10.59 -4.10 -26.19
N GLY A 42 9.51 -4.23 -26.97
CA GLY A 42 8.14 -4.15 -26.46
C GLY A 42 7.82 -5.24 -25.43
N LEU A 43 8.23 -6.49 -25.68
CA LEU A 43 8.07 -7.59 -24.74
C LEU A 43 8.97 -7.44 -23.50
N ALA A 44 10.19 -6.92 -23.63
CA ALA A 44 11.04 -6.65 -22.47
C ALA A 44 10.41 -5.57 -21.57
N VAL A 45 9.92 -4.47 -22.12
CA VAL A 45 9.25 -3.42 -21.33
C VAL A 45 7.97 -3.94 -20.66
N PHE A 46 7.24 -4.86 -21.31
CA PHE A 46 6.03 -5.46 -20.75
C PHE A 46 6.31 -6.56 -19.72
N GLN A 47 7.43 -7.30 -19.85
CA GLN A 47 7.84 -8.32 -18.89
C GLN A 47 8.52 -7.75 -17.64
N TYR A 48 8.96 -6.48 -17.69
CA TYR A 48 9.59 -5.77 -16.56
C TYR A 48 8.72 -4.62 -15.99
N GLY A 49 7.41 -4.60 -16.26
CA GLY A 49 6.43 -3.77 -15.54
C GLY A 49 5.36 -4.66 -14.90
N PRO A 50 4.89 -4.41 -13.67
CA PRO A 50 4.95 -3.16 -12.93
C PRO A 50 6.16 -3.11 -11.99
N TRP A 51 6.77 -1.93 -11.87
CA TRP A 51 7.61 -1.64 -10.72
C TRP A 51 6.72 -1.78 -9.49
N GLU A 52 7.01 -2.74 -8.60
CA GLU A 52 6.35 -2.75 -7.30
C GLU A 52 6.65 -1.40 -6.65
N THR A 53 5.64 -0.54 -6.61
CA THR A 53 5.75 0.74 -5.92
C THR A 53 6.01 0.42 -4.47
N SER A 54 7.21 0.75 -4.00
CA SER A 54 7.54 0.65 -2.59
C SER A 54 6.47 1.41 -1.79
N PRO A 55 5.90 0.80 -0.74
CA PRO A 55 4.90 1.47 0.06
C PRO A 55 5.48 2.72 0.69
N THR A 56 4.74 3.82 0.63
CA THR A 56 5.10 5.07 1.29
C THR A 56 3.99 5.56 2.19
N LEU A 57 4.36 6.44 3.12
CA LEU A 57 3.42 7.13 3.99
C LEU A 57 3.81 8.60 4.12
N LYS A 58 3.49 9.39 3.09
CA LYS A 58 3.85 10.82 2.95
C LYS A 58 3.41 11.69 4.12
N VAL A 59 2.42 11.25 4.90
CA VAL A 59 2.00 11.99 6.09
C VAL A 59 3.16 12.19 7.08
N LEU A 60 4.05 11.21 7.22
CA LEU A 60 5.22 11.25 8.11
C LEU A 60 6.31 12.21 7.60
N GLU A 61 6.38 12.46 6.30
CA GLU A 61 7.33 13.38 5.68
C GLU A 61 6.95 14.86 5.87
N LYS A 62 5.71 15.14 6.28
CA LYS A 62 5.24 16.51 6.49
C LYS A 62 5.95 17.15 7.68
N THR A 63 6.15 18.46 7.61
CA THR A 63 6.60 19.24 8.76
C THR A 63 5.55 19.18 9.87
N ALA A 64 6.00 18.88 11.09
CA ALA A 64 5.12 18.83 12.26
C ALA A 64 4.44 20.18 12.51
N THR A 65 3.19 20.12 12.95
CA THR A 65 2.32 21.24 13.29
C THR A 65 1.85 21.12 14.74
N ALA A 66 1.14 22.12 15.25
CA ALA A 66 0.60 22.09 16.61
C ALA A 66 -0.46 20.97 16.81
N GLU A 67 -1.12 20.52 15.75
CA GLU A 67 -2.13 19.45 15.81
C GLU A 67 -1.49 18.06 15.98
N ASP A 68 -0.22 17.92 15.62
CA ASP A 68 0.55 16.67 15.69
C ASP A 68 1.07 16.37 17.11
N ALA A 69 0.87 17.30 18.06
CA ALA A 69 1.28 17.12 19.44
C ALA A 69 0.45 16.02 20.12
N VAL A 70 1.10 14.89 20.37
CA VAL A 70 0.56 13.78 21.16
C VAL A 70 0.70 14.10 22.65
N SER A 71 -0.41 14.01 23.39
CA SER A 71 -0.42 14.29 24.84
C SER A 71 -0.45 13.03 25.70
N ALA A 72 -0.87 11.90 25.13
CA ALA A 72 -0.89 10.62 25.82
C ALA A 72 0.49 9.95 25.90
N ILE A 73 0.66 9.12 26.93
CA ILE A 73 1.90 8.36 27.18
C ILE A 73 1.76 6.94 26.63
N TYR A 74 2.60 6.57 25.66
CA TYR A 74 2.62 5.27 24.99
C TYR A 74 3.77 4.34 25.45
N ALA A 75 4.31 4.55 26.66
CA ALA A 75 5.50 3.85 27.15
C ALA A 75 5.37 2.31 27.13
N LEU A 76 4.15 1.78 27.25
CA LEU A 76 3.86 0.34 27.20
C LEU A 76 3.99 -0.28 25.79
N TYR A 77 4.11 0.54 24.75
CA TYR A 77 4.11 0.10 23.34
C TYR A 77 5.53 0.06 22.72
N GLY A 78 6.56 0.07 23.57
CA GLY A 78 7.93 -0.27 23.16
C GLY A 78 8.70 0.86 22.50
N GLY A 79 8.68 2.08 23.07
CA GLY A 79 9.55 3.16 22.62
C GLY A 79 9.12 3.83 21.31
N ILE A 80 7.81 4.00 21.12
CA ILE A 80 7.27 4.82 20.02
C ILE A 80 7.83 6.23 20.11
N ASP A 81 8.31 6.77 19.00
CA ASP A 81 8.75 8.16 18.90
C ASP A 81 7.52 9.06 18.72
N THR A 82 7.04 9.64 19.81
CA THR A 82 5.89 10.56 19.77
C THR A 82 6.20 11.90 19.09
N GLU A 83 7.48 12.27 18.88
CA GLU A 83 7.85 13.49 18.16
C GLU A 83 7.73 13.31 16.64
N SER A 84 7.86 12.08 16.15
CA SER A 84 7.56 11.70 14.76
C SER A 84 6.06 11.72 14.43
N ALA A 85 5.20 11.86 15.45
CA ALA A 85 3.76 11.68 15.29
C ALA A 85 3.15 12.70 14.31
N ARG A 86 2.16 12.25 13.54
CA ARG A 86 1.36 13.07 12.63
C ARG A 86 -0.11 12.75 12.81
N TYR A 87 -0.91 13.80 13.00
CA TYR A 87 -2.33 13.72 13.19
C TYR A 87 -3.01 13.25 11.89
N LEU A 88 -3.84 12.23 12.04
CA LEU A 88 -4.60 11.62 10.94
C LEU A 88 -6.07 12.02 10.95
N GLY A 89 -6.62 12.40 12.10
CA GLY A 89 -8.03 12.72 12.21
C GLY A 89 -8.62 12.38 13.57
N THR A 90 -9.93 12.62 13.70
CA THR A 90 -10.68 12.32 14.91
C THR A 90 -11.76 11.30 14.62
N ARG A 91 -11.92 10.32 15.52
CA ARG A 91 -13.02 9.37 15.51
C ARG A 91 -13.64 9.28 16.88
N SER A 92 -14.94 9.55 16.97
CA SER A 92 -15.72 9.41 18.21
C SER A 92 -15.09 10.14 19.41
N GLY A 93 -14.51 11.33 19.17
CA GLY A 93 -13.83 12.13 20.19
C GLY A 93 -12.37 11.75 20.45
N SER A 94 -11.89 10.60 19.98
CA SER A 94 -10.47 10.22 20.07
C SER A 94 -9.67 10.79 18.92
N LYS A 95 -8.49 11.32 19.22
CA LYS A 95 -7.51 11.73 18.19
C LYS A 95 -6.72 10.50 17.73
N VAL A 96 -6.49 10.42 16.44
CA VAL A 96 -5.75 9.33 15.81
C VAL A 96 -4.50 9.90 15.16
N PHE A 97 -3.37 9.26 15.40
CA PHE A 97 -2.07 9.67 14.88
C PHE A 97 -1.36 8.49 14.25
N VAL A 98 -0.40 8.77 13.39
CA VAL A 98 0.64 7.81 13.02
C VAL A 98 1.99 8.29 13.52
N ALA A 99 2.84 7.38 13.96
CA ALA A 99 4.20 7.66 14.39
C ALA A 99 5.13 6.53 13.93
N THR A 100 6.42 6.73 14.08
CA THR A 100 7.44 5.70 13.87
C THR A 100 7.96 5.16 15.19
N ARG A 101 8.58 3.99 15.10
CA ARG A 101 9.36 3.36 16.15
C ARG A 101 10.57 2.72 15.49
N ASP A 102 11.75 2.94 16.03
CA ASP A 102 12.93 2.16 15.64
C ASP A 102 12.95 0.81 16.37
N ALA A 103 13.05 -0.27 15.62
CA ALA A 103 13.20 -1.62 16.15
C ALA A 103 14.45 -2.28 15.54
N ASN A 104 15.62 -2.01 16.14
CA ASN A 104 16.92 -2.53 15.70
C ASN A 104 17.36 -2.03 14.31
N GLY A 105 17.11 -0.75 13.99
CA GLY A 105 17.46 -0.14 12.71
C GLY A 105 16.39 -0.33 11.63
N GLU A 106 15.25 -0.93 11.97
CA GLU A 106 14.08 -1.01 11.11
C GLU A 106 13.02 -0.01 11.58
N GLU A 107 12.53 0.80 10.63
CA GLU A 107 11.44 1.74 10.89
C GLU A 107 10.10 0.98 10.90
N ILE A 108 9.44 0.98 12.06
CA ILE A 108 8.12 0.39 12.27
C ILE A 108 7.09 1.52 12.32
N ILE A 109 5.98 1.34 11.63
CA ILE A 109 4.89 2.31 11.59
C ILE A 109 3.87 1.96 12.68
N CYS A 110 3.48 2.95 13.47
CA CYS A 110 2.55 2.80 14.58
C CYS A 110 1.31 3.67 14.40
N LEU A 111 0.13 3.07 14.48
CA LEU A 111 -1.14 3.77 14.60
C LEU A 111 -1.44 4.02 16.09
N LEU A 112 -1.65 5.27 16.47
CA LEU A 112 -1.89 5.70 17.85
C LEU A 112 -3.32 6.23 17.99
N ILE A 113 -3.97 5.89 19.10
CA ILE A 113 -5.30 6.36 19.46
C ILE A 113 -5.21 7.00 20.84
N GLU A 114 -5.30 8.33 20.85
CA GLU A 114 -5.39 9.13 22.06
C GLU A 114 -6.87 9.33 22.41
N ALA A 115 -7.27 8.81 23.56
CA ALA A 115 -8.61 9.02 24.06
C ALA A 115 -8.80 10.52 24.33
N GLY A 116 -9.84 11.13 23.75
CA GLY A 116 -10.24 12.49 24.08
C GLY A 116 -10.97 12.52 25.42
N ASP A 117 -12.21 13.02 25.42
CA ASP A 117 -13.02 13.09 26.65
C ASP A 117 -13.51 11.70 27.15
N ALA A 118 -13.35 10.66 26.33
CA ALA A 118 -13.70 9.30 26.70
C ALA A 118 -12.62 8.70 27.61
N GLN A 119 -12.99 8.27 28.83
CA GLN A 119 -12.07 7.59 29.74
C GLN A 119 -11.59 6.25 29.14
N GLY A 120 -10.29 6.13 28.90
CA GLY A 120 -9.65 4.90 28.47
C GLY A 120 -8.14 5.07 28.35
N PRO A 121 -7.34 3.99 28.51
CA PRO A 121 -5.92 4.07 28.26
C PRO A 121 -5.66 4.36 26.77
N PRO A 122 -4.57 5.07 26.43
CA PRO A 122 -4.16 5.23 25.04
C PRO A 122 -3.85 3.85 24.43
N MET A 123 -4.15 3.70 23.14
CA MET A 123 -3.94 2.44 22.41
C MET A 123 -3.02 2.65 21.23
N ALA A 124 -2.11 1.72 20.99
CA ALA A 124 -1.28 1.72 19.79
C ALA A 124 -1.13 0.32 19.19
N GLY A 125 -0.92 0.27 17.88
CA GLY A 125 -0.63 -0.93 17.12
C GLY A 125 0.44 -0.59 16.10
N CYS A 126 1.46 -1.44 16.00
CA CYS A 126 2.65 -1.19 15.19
C CYS A 126 2.92 -2.38 14.27
N ALA A 127 3.31 -2.10 13.03
CA ALA A 127 3.69 -3.10 12.06
C ALA A 127 4.70 -2.54 11.05
N GLY A 128 5.47 -3.44 10.44
CA GLY A 128 6.34 -3.10 9.32
C GLY A 128 5.51 -2.78 8.07
N MET A 129 5.99 -1.83 7.27
CA MET A 129 5.34 -1.45 6.01
C MET A 129 5.92 -2.30 4.87
N VAL A 130 5.36 -3.50 4.69
CA VAL A 130 5.92 -4.54 3.81
C VAL A 130 5.41 -4.45 2.37
N SER A 131 4.19 -3.95 2.17
CA SER A 131 3.47 -4.00 0.90
C SER A 131 2.66 -2.72 0.68
N ALA A 132 2.57 -2.28 -0.58
CA ALA A 132 1.72 -1.17 -1.02
C ALA A 132 0.25 -1.57 -1.17
N HIS A 133 -0.04 -2.87 -1.20
CA HIS A 133 -1.36 -3.44 -1.47
C HIS A 133 -2.06 -3.97 -0.22
N ASP A 134 -1.36 -4.01 0.92
CA ASP A 134 -1.90 -4.47 2.18
C ASP A 134 -2.02 -3.31 3.18
N PRO A 135 -3.02 -3.33 4.09
CA PRO A 135 -3.04 -2.39 5.19
C PRO A 135 -1.80 -2.52 6.07
N ILE A 136 -1.27 -1.40 6.56
CA ILE A 136 -0.11 -1.38 7.44
C ILE A 136 -0.51 -1.90 8.82
N VAL A 137 -1.54 -1.28 9.41
CA VAL A 137 -2.02 -1.59 10.76
C VAL A 137 -3.53 -1.59 10.76
N THR A 138 -4.15 -2.66 11.27
CA THR A 138 -5.57 -2.69 11.60
C THR A 138 -5.74 -2.95 13.09
N MET A 139 -6.55 -2.13 13.73
CA MET A 139 -6.82 -2.20 15.17
C MET A 139 -8.32 -2.12 15.42
N SER A 140 -8.76 -2.82 16.46
CA SER A 140 -10.13 -2.76 16.95
C SER A 140 -10.10 -2.32 18.41
N ASP A 141 -10.98 -1.40 18.77
CA ASP A 141 -11.15 -1.05 20.17
C ASP A 141 -11.98 -2.09 20.93
N GLN A 142 -12.15 -1.89 22.23
CA GLN A 142 -12.94 -2.81 23.09
C GLN A 142 -14.41 -2.92 22.68
N ALA A 143 -14.95 -1.95 21.94
CA ALA A 143 -16.31 -1.97 21.40
C ALA A 143 -16.38 -2.64 20.02
N GLY A 144 -15.28 -3.25 19.54
CA GLY A 144 -15.18 -3.90 18.23
C GLY A 144 -15.12 -2.93 17.06
N ARG A 145 -14.88 -1.63 17.31
CA ARG A 145 -14.86 -0.62 16.27
C ARG A 145 -13.47 -0.57 15.63
N GLU A 146 -13.41 -0.83 14.33
CA GLU A 146 -12.12 -1.03 13.64
C GLU A 146 -11.59 0.27 13.01
N LEU A 147 -10.27 0.46 13.06
CA LEU A 147 -9.50 1.44 12.30
C LEU A 147 -8.44 0.71 11.49
N THR A 148 -8.18 1.19 10.28
CA THR A 148 -7.07 0.67 9.48
C THR A 148 -6.26 1.82 8.88
N LEU A 149 -4.94 1.69 8.97
CA LEU A 149 -3.94 2.55 8.37
C LEU A 149 -3.42 1.89 7.09
N VAL A 150 -3.44 2.61 5.98
CA VAL A 150 -3.03 2.09 4.66
C VAL A 150 -1.92 2.93 4.03
N PRO A 151 -1.04 2.32 3.21
CA PRO A 151 -0.05 3.06 2.43
C PRO A 151 -0.69 4.05 1.45
N ASP A 152 0.09 5.02 0.95
CA ASP A 152 -0.39 6.01 -0.02
C ASP A 152 -0.86 5.39 -1.35
N GLN A 153 -0.28 4.24 -1.72
CA GLN A 153 -0.54 3.53 -2.97
C GLN A 153 -1.69 2.53 -2.86
N TYR A 154 -2.26 2.35 -1.68
CA TYR A 154 -3.26 1.33 -1.42
C TYR A 154 -4.52 1.55 -2.26
N ASP A 155 -5.01 0.48 -2.92
CA ASP A 155 -6.29 0.55 -3.63
C ASP A 155 -7.45 0.52 -2.63
N THR A 156 -8.02 1.69 -2.38
CA THR A 156 -9.12 1.85 -1.42
C THR A 156 -10.46 1.30 -1.91
N ASN A 157 -10.57 0.85 -3.17
CA ASN A 157 -11.82 0.33 -3.73
C ASN A 157 -12.37 -0.87 -2.93
N GLU A 158 -11.50 -1.79 -2.51
CA GLU A 158 -11.92 -2.97 -1.74
C GLU A 158 -12.46 -2.57 -0.35
N LEU A 159 -11.77 -1.65 0.33
CA LEU A 159 -12.24 -1.11 1.62
C LEU A 159 -13.60 -0.41 1.46
N GLN A 160 -13.75 0.44 0.44
CA GLN A 160 -15.01 1.13 0.19
C GLN A 160 -16.15 0.16 -0.14
N ALA A 161 -15.89 -0.86 -0.96
CA ALA A 161 -16.86 -1.91 -1.28
C ALA A 161 -17.25 -2.73 -0.05
N ALA A 162 -16.31 -2.94 0.88
CA ALA A 162 -16.55 -3.57 2.17
C ALA A 162 -17.25 -2.65 3.20
N GLY A 163 -17.56 -1.40 2.82
CA GLY A 163 -18.31 -0.45 3.66
C GLY A 163 -17.45 0.34 4.65
N TRP A 164 -16.14 0.36 4.47
CA TRP A 164 -15.26 1.23 5.25
C TRP A 164 -15.47 2.69 4.87
N THR A 165 -15.35 3.58 5.85
CA THR A 165 -15.43 5.03 5.63
C THR A 165 -14.05 5.65 5.76
N LYS A 166 -13.64 6.44 4.76
CA LYS A 166 -12.41 7.24 4.82
C LYS A 166 -12.53 8.34 5.88
N ILE A 167 -11.54 8.44 6.78
CA ILE A 167 -11.40 9.54 7.75
C ILE A 167 -10.40 10.57 7.20
N SER A 168 -9.27 10.09 6.69
CA SER A 168 -8.24 10.89 6.01
C SER A 168 -7.51 10.03 4.97
N ASP A 169 -6.48 10.58 4.32
CA ASP A 169 -5.82 9.93 3.17
C ASP A 169 -5.37 8.50 3.44
N ASN A 170 -4.79 8.23 4.61
CA ASN A 170 -4.29 6.92 4.98
C ASN A 170 -5.13 6.22 6.06
N LEU A 171 -6.22 6.82 6.54
CA LEU A 171 -6.98 6.31 7.67
C LEU A 171 -8.44 6.01 7.32
N PHE A 172 -8.87 4.79 7.61
CA PHE A 172 -10.23 4.33 7.39
C PHE A 172 -10.82 3.76 8.69
N ARG A 173 -12.14 3.89 8.83
CA ARG A 173 -12.91 3.21 9.89
C ARG A 173 -13.77 2.10 9.31
N GLY A 174 -13.84 0.98 10.03
CA GLY A 174 -14.69 -0.15 9.69
C GLY A 174 -16.17 0.17 9.86
N ARG A 175 -17.01 -0.74 9.34
CA ARG A 175 -18.47 -0.64 9.47
C ARG A 175 -18.89 -0.69 10.93
N GLN A 176 -19.85 0.15 11.29
CA GLN A 176 -20.56 0.09 12.58
C GLN A 176 -21.97 -0.44 12.37
#